data_AF-W4V1G3-F1
#
_entry.id   AF-W4V1G3-F1
#
_cell.length_a   1.000
_cell.length_b   1.000
_cell.length_c   1.000
_cell.angle_alpha   90.00
_cell.angle_beta   90.00
_cell.angle_gamma   90.00
#
_symmetry.space_group_name_H-M   'P 1'
#
loop_
_entity.id
_entity.type
_entity.pdbx_description
1 polymer ?
#
loop_
_entity_poly.entity_id
_entity_poly.type
_entity_poly.pdbx_seq_one_letter_code
_entity_poly.pdbx_strand_id
1 'polypeptide(L)'
;MKKTAMLKAIAATLILVLSLQVFVFAEEQPQLISAPVEQPAAWAVEAVQWSALYGLASDEMYAKYSSKVTLEELHKVCENLYEKLMGSAVNSEEEKLFAGTGELAAQKEATRLEMVTEYTMS
;
A
#
# COMPACT_ATOMS: atom_id res chain seq x y z
N MET A 1 -4.73 17.12 49.59
CA MET A 1 -4.25 18.09 48.57
C MET A 1 -3.10 17.59 47.70
N LYS A 2 -2.08 16.89 48.24
CA LYS A 2 -0.92 16.40 47.43
C LYS A 2 -1.30 15.41 46.30
N LYS A 3 -2.20 14.46 46.56
CA LYS A 3 -2.62 13.45 45.56
C LYS A 3 -3.43 14.05 44.39
N THR A 4 -4.30 15.01 44.67
CA THR A 4 -5.10 15.72 43.66
C THR A 4 -4.27 16.68 42.81
N ALA A 5 -3.25 17.32 43.39
CA ALA A 5 -2.29 18.13 42.63
C ALA A 5 -1.41 17.28 41.70
N MET A 6 -0.96 16.10 42.16
CA MET A 6 -0.19 15.15 41.37
C MET A 6 -0.99 14.58 40.19
N LEU A 7 -2.27 14.25 40.40
CA LEU A 7 -3.15 13.76 39.33
C LEU A 7 -3.38 14.81 38.23
N LYS A 8 -3.54 16.09 38.63
CA LYS A 8 -3.67 17.21 37.69
C LYS A 8 -2.40 17.45 36.87
N ALA A 9 -1.23 17.32 37.51
CA ALA A 9 0.05 17.44 36.81
C ALA A 9 0.22 16.32 35.76
N ILE A 10 -0.11 15.07 36.11
CA ILE A 10 -0.03 13.93 35.18
C ILE A 10 -0.98 14.14 34.00
N ALA A 11 -2.23 14.55 34.25
CA ALA A 11 -3.20 14.81 33.20
C ALA A 11 -2.75 15.94 32.26
N ALA A 12 -2.21 17.04 32.80
CA ALA A 12 -1.69 18.14 32.00
C ALA A 12 -0.51 17.72 31.11
N THR A 13 0.41 16.91 31.65
CA THR A 13 1.53 16.36 30.87
C THR A 13 1.04 15.44 29.75
N LEU A 14 0.04 14.59 30.03
CA LEU A 14 -0.55 13.70 29.02
C LEU A 14 -1.21 14.47 27.88
N ILE A 15 -1.96 15.53 28.22
CA ILE A 15 -2.58 16.42 27.22
C ILE A 15 -1.51 17.12 26.38
N LEU A 16 -0.42 17.60 27.00
CA LEU A 16 0.66 18.27 26.29
C LEU A 16 1.36 17.32 25.29
N VAL A 17 1.64 16.09 25.71
CA VAL A 17 2.28 15.06 24.86
C VAL A 17 1.36 14.65 23.71
N LEU A 18 0.06 14.43 23.98
CA LEU A 18 -0.94 14.11 22.94
C LEU A 18 -1.10 15.27 21.95
N SER A 19 -1.13 16.51 22.43
CA SER A 19 -1.22 17.70 21.57
C SER A 19 0.00 17.83 20.67
N LEU A 20 1.20 17.56 21.20
CA LEU A 20 2.45 17.63 20.44
C LEU A 20 2.48 16.58 19.32
N GLN A 21 1.97 15.37 19.56
CA GLN A 21 1.85 14.35 18.51
C GLN A 21 0.92 14.81 17.38
N VAL A 22 -0.21 15.45 17.69
CA VAL A 22 -1.16 15.95 16.68
C VAL A 22 -0.54 17.06 15.82
N PHE A 23 0.30 17.92 16.39
CA PHE A 23 0.97 18.98 15.61
C PHE A 23 2.08 18.46 14.69
N VAL A 24 2.81 17.40 15.07
CA VAL A 24 3.79 16.75 14.19
C VAL A 24 3.12 16.13 12.95
N PHE A 25 1.89 15.61 13.07
CA PHE A 25 1.11 15.12 11.93
C PHE A 25 0.46 16.23 11.08
N ALA A 26 0.43 17.49 11.56
CA ALA A 26 -0.20 18.61 10.84
C ALA A 26 0.79 19.40 9.97
N GLU A 27 2.07 19.47 10.34
CA GLU A 27 3.10 20.17 9.53
C GLU A 27 3.53 19.39 8.28
N GLU A 28 3.24 18.08 8.21
CA GLU A 28 3.50 17.26 7.02
C GLU A 28 2.33 17.21 6.02
N GLN A 29 1.26 18.00 6.19
CA GLN A 29 0.21 18.07 5.16
C GLN A 29 0.69 18.91 3.97
N PRO A 30 1.01 18.30 2.81
CA PRO A 30 1.40 19.05 1.64
C PRO A 30 0.19 19.85 1.16
N GLN A 31 0.43 21.12 0.82
CA GLN A 31 -0.59 22.02 0.32
C GLN A 31 -1.32 21.42 -0.89
N LEU A 32 -2.64 21.46 -0.82
CA LEU A 32 -3.58 21.01 -1.85
C LEU A 32 -3.29 21.70 -3.19
N ILE A 33 -2.56 21.00 -4.08
CA ILE A 33 -2.49 21.36 -5.49
C ILE A 33 -3.72 20.79 -6.20
N SER A 34 -4.41 21.70 -6.86
CA SER A 34 -5.66 21.57 -7.60
C SER A 34 -5.55 20.64 -8.82
N ALA A 35 -5.88 19.38 -8.62
CA ALA A 35 -6.38 18.44 -9.63
C ALA A 35 -7.35 17.49 -8.89
N PRO A 36 -8.29 16.79 -9.56
CA PRO A 36 -8.92 15.63 -8.96
C PRO A 36 -7.81 14.60 -8.75
N VAL A 37 -7.19 14.62 -7.58
CA VAL A 37 -6.30 13.55 -7.16
C VAL A 37 -7.19 12.34 -7.09
N GLU A 38 -6.90 11.39 -7.96
CA GLU A 38 -7.66 10.15 -7.98
C GLU A 38 -7.61 9.55 -6.58
N GLN A 39 -8.76 9.22 -6.02
CA GLN A 39 -8.84 8.66 -4.68
C GLN A 39 -9.03 7.15 -4.76
N PRO A 40 -8.43 6.41 -3.82
CA PRO A 40 -8.72 4.99 -3.72
C PRO A 40 -10.20 4.78 -3.40
N ALA A 41 -10.75 3.65 -3.83
CA ALA A 41 -12.11 3.27 -3.46
C ALA A 41 -12.24 3.20 -1.93
N ALA A 42 -13.42 3.55 -1.40
CA ALA A 42 -13.65 3.66 0.05
C ALA A 42 -13.24 2.41 0.85
N TRP A 43 -13.37 1.22 0.26
CA TRP A 43 -12.97 -0.05 0.89
C TRP A 43 -11.45 -0.25 0.97
N ALA A 44 -10.67 0.43 0.12
CA ALA A 44 -9.24 0.27 -0.04
C ALA A 44 -8.41 1.37 0.65
N VAL A 45 -9.05 2.42 1.17
CA VAL A 45 -8.37 3.60 1.75
C VAL A 45 -7.35 3.19 2.82
N GLU A 46 -7.76 2.36 3.77
CA GLU A 46 -6.89 1.93 4.86
C GLU A 46 -5.70 1.12 4.35
N ALA A 47 -5.94 0.16 3.45
CA ALA A 47 -4.88 -0.65 2.86
C ALA A 47 -3.86 0.20 2.08
N VAL A 48 -4.34 1.22 1.36
CA VAL A 48 -3.50 2.17 0.62
C VAL A 48 -2.67 3.03 1.56
N GLN A 49 -3.24 3.50 2.68
CA GLN A 49 -2.50 4.26 3.69
C GLN A 49 -1.38 3.42 4.33
N TRP A 50 -1.67 2.17 4.71
CA TRP A 50 -0.65 1.27 5.23
C TRP A 50 0.42 0.95 4.19
N SER A 51 0.02 0.72 2.95
CA SER A 51 0.93 0.52 1.83
C SER A 51 1.89 1.70 1.66
N ALA A 52 1.39 2.94 1.72
CA ALA A 52 2.21 4.15 1.59
C ALA A 52 3.16 4.32 2.78
N LEU A 53 2.67 4.11 4.00
CA LEU A 53 3.47 4.21 5.22
C LEU A 53 4.67 3.24 5.22
N TYR A 54 4.46 2.03 4.72
CA TYR A 54 5.51 1.02 4.63
C TYR A 54 6.30 1.07 3.31
N GLY A 55 6.00 2.00 2.40
CA GLY A 55 6.67 2.12 1.12
C GLY A 55 6.53 0.87 0.25
N LEU A 56 5.34 0.25 0.24
CA LEU A 56 5.11 -0.98 -0.52
C LEU A 56 4.90 -0.71 -2.01
N ALA A 57 4.26 0.40 -2.38
CA ALA A 57 4.05 0.80 -3.78
C ALA A 57 4.70 2.16 -4.07
N SER A 58 4.89 2.47 -5.36
CA SER A 58 5.47 3.75 -5.79
C SER A 58 4.45 4.89 -5.75
N ASP A 59 4.94 6.12 -5.63
CA ASP A 59 4.11 7.33 -5.68
C ASP A 59 3.30 7.44 -6.99
N GLU A 60 3.84 6.90 -8.08
CA GLU A 60 3.15 6.84 -9.38
C GLU A 60 1.89 5.96 -9.32
N MET A 61 1.92 4.85 -8.56
CA MET A 61 0.75 3.99 -8.36
C MET A 61 -0.32 4.68 -7.53
N TYR A 62 0.08 5.49 -6.53
CA TYR A 62 -0.85 6.29 -5.72
C TYR A 62 -1.47 7.47 -6.47
N ALA A 63 -0.97 7.80 -7.66
CA ALA A 63 -1.52 8.84 -8.51
C ALA A 63 -2.59 8.32 -9.51
N LYS A 64 -2.76 7.00 -9.66
CA LYS A 64 -3.56 6.39 -10.75
C LYS A 64 -4.39 5.16 -10.32
N TYR A 65 -5.32 5.30 -9.37
CA TYR A 65 -6.11 4.17 -8.83
C TYR A 65 -7.07 3.48 -9.82
N SER A 66 -7.53 4.13 -10.90
CA SER A 66 -8.36 3.48 -11.93
C SER A 66 -7.54 2.81 -13.02
N SER A 67 -6.23 3.04 -13.04
CA SER A 67 -5.36 2.40 -14.01
C SER A 67 -5.18 0.92 -13.69
N LYS A 68 -5.00 0.10 -14.72
CA LYS A 68 -4.68 -1.31 -14.54
C LYS A 68 -3.24 -1.42 -14.06
N VAL A 69 -3.04 -2.10 -12.93
CA VAL A 69 -1.72 -2.45 -12.42
C VAL A 69 -1.05 -3.43 -13.39
N THR A 70 0.18 -3.12 -13.75
CA THR A 70 1.04 -3.97 -14.58
C THR A 70 1.64 -5.11 -13.76
N LEU A 71 2.09 -6.17 -14.44
CA LEU A 71 2.76 -7.28 -13.77
C LEU A 71 4.05 -6.81 -13.07
N GLU A 72 4.78 -5.89 -13.68
CA GLU A 72 6.02 -5.32 -13.11
C GLU A 72 5.75 -4.52 -11.83
N GLU A 73 4.71 -3.68 -11.82
CA GLU A 73 4.30 -2.94 -10.62
C GLU A 73 3.87 -3.88 -9.49
N LEU A 74 3.06 -4.90 -9.81
CA LEU A 74 2.66 -5.90 -8.82
C LEU A 74 3.86 -6.67 -8.28
N HIS A 75 4.79 -7.05 -9.15
CA HIS A 75 6.00 -7.77 -8.78
C HIS A 75 6.84 -6.96 -7.80
N LYS A 76 7.03 -5.68 -8.10
CA LYS A 76 7.78 -4.76 -7.24
C LYS A 76 7.13 -4.56 -5.87
N VAL A 77 5.79 -4.51 -5.80
CA VAL A 77 5.07 -4.46 -4.53
C VAL A 77 5.32 -5.72 -3.69
N CYS A 78 5.35 -6.90 -4.32
CA CYS A 78 5.67 -8.15 -3.65
C CYS A 78 7.12 -8.20 -3.15
N GLU A 79 8.08 -7.73 -3.94
CA GLU A 79 9.49 -7.62 -3.52
C GLU A 79 9.60 -6.70 -2.30
N ASN A 80 9.04 -5.49 -2.37
CA ASN A 80 9.05 -4.55 -1.26
C ASN A 80 8.45 -5.16 0.02
N LEU A 81 7.31 -5.86 -0.10
CA LEU A 81 6.68 -6.55 1.02
C LEU A 81 7.61 -7.63 1.60
N TYR A 82 8.24 -8.43 0.75
CA TYR A 82 9.20 -9.44 1.16
C TYR A 82 10.36 -8.82 1.95
N GLU A 83 10.94 -7.74 1.43
CA GLU A 83 12.05 -7.04 2.11
C GLU A 83 11.64 -6.50 3.48
N LYS A 84 10.41 -5.96 3.60
CA LYS A 84 9.91 -5.47 4.89
C LYS A 84 9.66 -6.59 5.90
N LEU A 85 9.24 -7.78 5.45
CA LEU A 85 8.99 -8.93 6.32
C LEU A 85 10.28 -9.63 6.74
N MET A 86 11.22 -9.79 5.82
CA MET A 86 12.46 -10.54 6.04
C MET A 86 13.60 -9.66 6.55
N GLY A 87 13.50 -8.34 6.38
CA GLY A 87 14.55 -7.39 6.73
C GLY A 87 15.78 -7.46 5.81
N SER A 88 15.70 -8.17 4.70
CA SER A 88 16.76 -8.34 3.71
C SER A 88 16.20 -8.26 2.29
N ALA A 89 17.04 -7.78 1.37
CA ALA A 89 16.72 -7.77 -0.06
C ALA A 89 16.46 -9.20 -0.59
N VAL A 90 15.58 -9.31 -1.58
CA VAL A 90 15.34 -10.57 -2.31
C VAL A 90 16.64 -11.03 -2.96
N ASN A 91 17.07 -12.27 -2.70
CA ASN A 91 18.22 -12.86 -3.38
C ASN A 91 17.83 -13.52 -4.72
N SER A 92 18.81 -13.81 -5.59
CA SER A 92 18.56 -14.38 -6.92
C SER A 92 17.91 -15.78 -6.91
N GLU A 93 17.91 -16.50 -5.79
CA GLU A 93 17.17 -17.76 -5.65
C GLU A 93 15.71 -17.52 -5.26
N GLU A 94 15.45 -16.52 -4.43
CA GLU A 94 14.12 -16.07 -4.00
C GLU A 94 13.37 -15.32 -5.11
N GLU A 95 14.09 -14.63 -5.99
CA GLU A 95 13.52 -13.97 -7.18
C GLU A 95 12.74 -14.97 -8.08
N LYS A 96 13.17 -16.24 -8.08
CA LYS A 96 12.47 -17.32 -8.78
C LYS A 96 11.09 -17.65 -8.20
N LEU A 97 10.84 -17.33 -6.93
CA LEU A 97 9.53 -17.50 -6.29
C LEU A 97 8.48 -16.56 -6.88
N PHE A 98 8.92 -15.43 -7.44
CA PHE A 98 8.04 -14.42 -8.01
C PHE A 98 7.96 -14.49 -9.55
N ALA A 99 8.98 -15.06 -10.21
CA ALA A 99 9.07 -15.22 -11.66
C ALA A 99 8.01 -16.17 -12.29
N GLY A 100 7.40 -17.08 -11.50
CA GLY A 100 6.41 -18.04 -12.00
C GLY A 100 5.03 -17.47 -12.38
N THR A 101 4.80 -16.17 -12.17
CA THR A 101 3.50 -15.54 -12.43
C THR A 101 3.22 -15.27 -13.92
N GLY A 102 4.25 -15.20 -14.76
CA GLY A 102 4.10 -15.05 -16.22
C GLY A 102 3.52 -16.30 -16.91
N GLU A 103 3.87 -17.49 -16.40
CA GLU A 103 3.36 -18.77 -16.92
C GLU A 103 1.85 -18.92 -16.64
N LEU A 104 1.39 -18.41 -15.49
CA LEU A 104 -0.02 -18.39 -15.09
C LEU A 104 -0.85 -17.43 -15.95
N ALA A 105 -0.27 -16.31 -16.39
CA ALA A 105 -0.89 -15.39 -17.34
C ALA A 105 -1.00 -16.00 -18.75
N ALA A 106 0.05 -16.69 -19.22
CA ALA A 106 0.04 -17.42 -20.48
C ALA A 106 -0.99 -18.57 -20.48
N GLN A 107 -1.10 -19.30 -19.37
CA GLN A 107 -2.05 -20.39 -19.21
C GLN A 107 -3.51 -19.87 -19.18
N LYS A 108 -3.77 -18.75 -18.51
CA LYS A 108 -5.09 -18.09 -18.50
C LYS A 108 -5.52 -17.62 -19.89
N GLU A 109 -4.60 -17.09 -20.69
CA GLU A 109 -4.90 -16.64 -22.05
C GLU A 109 -5.12 -17.81 -23.01
N ALA A 110 -4.37 -18.91 -22.85
CA ALA A 110 -4.60 -20.15 -23.60
C ALA A 110 -5.99 -20.74 -23.31
N THR A 111 -6.39 -20.82 -22.03
CA THR A 111 -7.73 -21.30 -21.65
C THR A 111 -8.84 -20.35 -22.13
N ARG A 112 -8.60 -19.03 -22.20
CA ARG A 112 -9.56 -18.07 -22.76
C ARG A 112 -9.78 -18.28 -24.25
N LEU A 113 -8.71 -18.55 -25.00
CA LEU A 113 -8.78 -18.80 -26.44
C LEU A 113 -9.51 -20.10 -26.77
N GLU A 114 -9.28 -21.17 -26.00
CA GLU A 114 -9.97 -22.46 -26.17
C GLU A 114 -11.50 -22.34 -25.99
N MET A 115 -11.96 -21.67 -24.92
CA MET A 115 -13.40 -21.47 -24.69
C MET A 115 -14.09 -20.60 -25.75
N VAL A 116 -13.36 -19.65 -26.38
CA VAL A 116 -13.91 -18.83 -27.47
C VAL A 116 -14.02 -19.64 -28.75
N THR A 117 -13.05 -20.52 -29.05
CA THR A 117 -13.10 -21.37 -30.23
C THR A 117 -14.22 -22.41 -30.19
N GLU A 118 -14.50 -23.00 -29.02
CA GLU A 118 -15.61 -23.94 -28.83
C GLU A 118 -16.98 -23.27 -29.02
N TYR A 119 -17.12 -21.99 -28.63
CA TYR A 119 -18.38 -21.24 -28.79
C TYR A 119 -18.65 -20.79 -30.23
N THR A 120 -17.61 -20.64 -31.06
CA THR A 120 -17.74 -20.25 -32.48
C THR A 120 -17.91 -21.43 -33.44
N MET A 121 -17.75 -22.67 -32.97
CA MET A 121 -17.93 -23.89 -33.76
C MET A 121 -19.23 -24.67 -33.45
N SER A 122 -20.11 -24.13 -32.61
CA SER A 122 -21.44 -24.69 -32.34
C SER A 122 -22.58 -23.94 -33.03
#